data_AF-A0A4S8M4X4-F1
#
_entry.id   AF-A0A4S8M4X4-F1
#
_cell.length_a   1.000
_cell.length_b   1.000
_cell.length_c   1.000
_cell.angle_alpha   90.00
_cell.angle_beta   90.00
_cell.angle_gamma   90.00
#
_symmetry.space_group_name_H-M   'P 1'
#
loop_
_entity.id
_entity.type
_entity.pdbx_description
1 polymer ?
#
loop_
_entity_poly.entity_id
_entity_poly.type
_entity_poly.pdbx_seq_one_letter_code
_entity_poly.pdbx_strand_id
1 'polypeptide(L)'
;MPDRNSPRRPARNLLGYHRKKQPQFRIPSKNAKPGSHSKVVPGNLNLLTRESRECLQNLASYHAPKPTSWLPIPRSRRAAVLVALFVGRKGDLYVLLSRRASTLRSFAGDTSLPGGKMDPEDRTIEDTARREAFEEIGLPVDKKKAPLLCIFEPFWVEKQLVVTPVVVLILDTSLRPILNHSEVASLFSHPLASFLSSTPPFPKEPELEEVLYHTYQDYDWHGPPLPMKTQSSHGLKAKGESTDVIRFSRKRNRRRSADYLVPSSDPVDDQDASSLPKTRKRKLRMHRFLTGREAGGIKPVYGLTAAILIHVAQVGYKREPDFEVEPPPFDSGPRSEEESLVPTTDMRIAWALLNRPSPIYDALVEEGLEGKVDWGRVRELLGLDMSHQSSKESRPGGRRSQKTLKAKL
;
A
#
# COMPACT_ATOMS: atom_id res chain seq x y z
N MET A 1 -48.23 -23.50 32.74
CA MET A 1 -47.52 -22.71 33.77
C MET A 1 -46.20 -23.42 34.06
N PRO A 2 -45.06 -22.71 34.05
CA PRO A 2 -43.72 -23.22 33.75
C PRO A 2 -42.95 -23.68 35.01
N ASP A 3 -41.88 -24.48 34.86
CA ASP A 3 -40.49 -24.07 35.18
C ASP A 3 -39.50 -25.26 35.02
N ARG A 4 -38.21 -24.91 34.86
CA ARG A 4 -36.96 -25.70 34.82
C ARG A 4 -36.35 -25.92 33.44
N ASN A 5 -35.36 -25.10 33.09
CA ASN A 5 -33.96 -25.56 33.09
C ASN A 5 -32.98 -24.51 32.54
N SER A 6 -31.83 -24.44 33.19
CA SER A 6 -30.54 -24.01 32.65
C SER A 6 -29.45 -24.82 33.37
N PRO A 7 -28.21 -24.94 32.87
CA PRO A 7 -27.73 -24.92 31.49
C PRO A 7 -26.73 -26.09 31.22
N ARG A 8 -26.57 -26.56 29.97
CA ARG A 8 -25.34 -27.25 29.52
C ARG A 8 -25.08 -26.98 28.04
N ARG A 9 -23.94 -26.35 27.72
CA ARG A 9 -23.27 -26.50 26.41
C ARG A 9 -22.55 -27.86 26.39
N PRO A 10 -22.33 -28.47 25.21
CA PRO A 10 -21.08 -28.21 24.50
C PRO A 10 -21.22 -28.06 22.97
N ALA A 11 -20.12 -27.61 22.37
CA ALA A 11 -19.93 -27.21 20.97
C ALA A 11 -19.92 -28.37 19.95
N ARG A 12 -20.30 -28.10 18.69
CA ARG A 12 -19.46 -28.31 17.48
C ARG A 12 -20.22 -28.06 16.17
N ASN A 13 -19.43 -27.59 15.19
CA ASN A 13 -19.55 -27.76 13.74
C ASN A 13 -20.64 -26.99 12.98
N LEU A 14 -20.26 -25.82 12.46
CA LEU A 14 -20.76 -25.30 11.18
C LEU A 14 -19.57 -24.78 10.35
N LEU A 15 -18.79 -25.72 9.84
CA LEU A 15 -17.84 -25.51 8.74
C LEU A 15 -18.62 -25.78 7.45
N GLY A 16 -18.96 -24.73 6.71
CA GLY A 16 -19.75 -24.88 5.48
C GLY A 16 -19.96 -23.59 4.71
N TYR A 17 -19.08 -22.58 4.81
CA TYR A 17 -19.18 -21.43 3.91
C TYR A 17 -18.53 -21.77 2.56
N HIS A 18 -19.38 -22.21 1.62
CA HIS A 18 -19.07 -22.15 0.21
C HIS A 18 -18.74 -20.70 -0.17
N ARG A 19 -17.44 -20.42 -0.39
CA ARG A 19 -16.97 -19.17 -1.00
C ARG A 19 -17.49 -19.12 -2.43
N LYS A 20 -18.69 -18.58 -2.64
CA LYS A 20 -19.18 -18.23 -3.99
C LYS A 20 -18.10 -17.38 -4.64
N LYS A 21 -17.47 -17.89 -5.71
CA LYS A 21 -16.54 -17.11 -6.53
C LYS A 21 -17.28 -15.86 -6.98
N GLN A 22 -16.77 -14.68 -6.60
CA GLN A 22 -17.33 -13.44 -7.14
C GLN A 22 -17.18 -13.47 -8.67
N PRO A 23 -18.21 -13.05 -9.43
CA PRO A 23 -18.12 -13.00 -10.87
C PRO A 23 -17.03 -11.99 -11.25
N GLN A 24 -15.94 -12.47 -11.86
CA GLN A 24 -14.91 -11.61 -12.43
C GLN A 24 -15.53 -10.76 -13.53
N PHE A 25 -15.33 -9.45 -13.46
CA PHE A 25 -15.70 -8.52 -14.52
C PHE A 25 -14.94 -8.92 -15.79
N ARG A 26 -15.65 -9.41 -16.81
CA ARG A 26 -15.06 -9.74 -18.12
C ARG A 26 -15.17 -8.55 -19.05
N ILE A 27 -14.02 -8.02 -19.45
CA ILE A 27 -13.95 -6.99 -20.49
C ILE A 27 -14.25 -7.66 -21.84
N PRO A 28 -15.22 -7.16 -22.63
CA PRO A 28 -15.55 -7.76 -23.90
C PRO A 28 -14.38 -7.71 -24.89
N SER A 29 -14.11 -8.83 -25.56
CA SER A 29 -13.19 -8.87 -26.71
C SER A 29 -13.87 -8.24 -27.93
N LYS A 30 -13.13 -7.47 -28.74
CA LYS A 30 -13.62 -6.90 -30.01
C LYS A 30 -14.07 -7.99 -31.01
N ASN A 31 -13.64 -9.24 -30.84
CA ASN A 31 -13.88 -10.36 -31.77
C ASN A 31 -14.92 -11.38 -31.26
N ALA A 32 -15.79 -11.02 -30.30
CA ALA A 32 -16.85 -11.94 -29.87
C ALA A 32 -17.87 -12.17 -31.00
N LYS A 33 -18.05 -13.44 -31.42
CA LYS A 33 -19.04 -13.84 -32.43
C LYS A 33 -20.45 -13.39 -31.97
N PRO A 34 -21.32 -12.87 -32.86
CA PRO A 34 -22.68 -12.49 -32.51
C PRO A 34 -23.51 -13.76 -32.34
N GLY A 35 -23.54 -14.33 -31.12
CA GLY A 35 -24.24 -15.59 -30.88
C GLY A 35 -23.99 -16.21 -29.51
N SER A 36 -24.22 -15.46 -28.43
CA SER A 36 -24.65 -16.03 -27.13
C SER A 36 -24.99 -14.87 -26.19
N HIS A 37 -26.27 -14.69 -25.85
CA HIS A 37 -26.80 -13.73 -24.86
C HIS A 37 -25.86 -12.58 -24.48
N SER A 38 -25.71 -11.63 -25.40
CA SER A 38 -24.87 -10.45 -25.24
C SER A 38 -25.39 -9.60 -24.09
N LYS A 39 -24.75 -9.68 -22.92
CA LYS A 39 -24.91 -8.65 -21.88
C LYS A 39 -24.53 -7.32 -22.53
N VAL A 40 -25.47 -6.36 -22.49
CA VAL A 40 -25.28 -5.00 -23.01
C VAL A 40 -23.97 -4.44 -22.44
N VAL A 41 -22.98 -4.30 -23.30
CA VAL A 41 -21.71 -3.66 -22.97
C VAL A 41 -21.99 -2.17 -22.84
N PRO A 42 -21.67 -1.52 -21.70
CA PRO A 42 -21.77 -0.07 -21.59
C PRO A 42 -21.10 0.62 -22.79
N GLY A 43 -21.82 1.51 -23.47
CA GLY A 43 -21.42 2.06 -24.78
C GLY A 43 -20.05 2.75 -24.80
N ASN A 44 -19.56 3.20 -23.65
CA ASN A 44 -18.23 3.79 -23.45
C ASN A 44 -17.07 2.78 -23.59
N LEU A 45 -17.26 1.48 -23.35
CA LEU A 45 -16.21 0.48 -23.49
C LEU A 45 -15.84 0.21 -24.96
N ASN A 46 -16.73 0.53 -25.91
CA ASN A 46 -16.44 0.42 -27.33
C ASN A 46 -15.42 1.46 -27.80
N LEU A 47 -15.32 2.59 -27.09
CA LEU A 47 -14.38 3.67 -27.38
C LEU A 47 -12.96 3.37 -26.91
N LEU A 48 -12.75 2.36 -26.07
CA LEU A 48 -11.44 2.03 -25.51
C LEU A 48 -10.37 1.88 -26.59
N THR A 49 -9.28 2.62 -26.42
CA THR A 49 -8.06 2.39 -27.18
C THR A 49 -7.57 0.96 -26.96
N ARG A 50 -6.73 0.45 -27.85
CA ARG A 50 -6.16 -0.89 -27.70
C ARG A 50 -5.40 -1.01 -26.38
N GLU A 51 -4.54 -0.02 -26.11
CA GLU A 51 -3.73 0.06 -24.90
C GLU A 51 -4.59 0.09 -23.63
N SER A 52 -5.66 0.90 -23.60
CA SER A 52 -6.59 0.96 -22.47
C SER A 52 -7.34 -0.36 -22.24
N ARG A 53 -7.71 -1.07 -23.31
CA ARG A 53 -8.35 -2.39 -23.20
C ARG A 53 -7.40 -3.42 -22.60
N GLU A 54 -6.16 -3.47 -23.08
CA GLU A 54 -5.12 -4.34 -22.53
C GLU A 54 -4.84 -3.99 -21.06
N CYS A 55 -4.81 -2.70 -20.73
CA CYS A 55 -4.64 -2.23 -19.36
C CYS A 55 -5.73 -2.73 -18.41
N LEU A 56 -7.01 -2.56 -18.78
CA LEU A 56 -8.11 -3.08 -17.99
C LEU A 56 -8.05 -4.62 -17.84
N GLN A 57 -7.64 -5.35 -18.89
CA GLN A 57 -7.53 -6.81 -18.85
C GLN A 57 -6.42 -7.26 -17.89
N ASN A 58 -5.28 -6.58 -17.90
CA ASN A 58 -4.17 -6.85 -16.98
C ASN A 58 -4.60 -6.57 -15.54
N LEU A 59 -5.26 -5.45 -15.27
CA LEU A 59 -5.78 -5.11 -13.93
C LEU A 59 -6.85 -6.11 -13.47
N ALA A 60 -7.80 -6.49 -14.33
CA ALA A 60 -8.85 -7.46 -13.98
C ALA A 60 -8.29 -8.88 -13.72
N SER A 61 -7.12 -9.19 -14.27
CA SER A 61 -6.40 -10.46 -14.05
C SER A 61 -5.37 -10.37 -12.92
N TYR A 62 -5.17 -9.17 -12.35
CA TYR A 62 -4.18 -8.95 -11.31
C TYR A 62 -4.64 -9.56 -10.00
N HIS A 63 -3.72 -10.29 -9.38
CA HIS A 63 -3.85 -10.75 -8.01
C HIS A 63 -2.59 -10.33 -7.28
N ALA A 64 -2.76 -9.50 -6.26
CA ALA A 64 -1.65 -9.17 -5.38
C ALA A 64 -0.98 -10.47 -4.89
N PRO A 65 0.36 -10.49 -4.75
CA PRO A 65 1.05 -11.55 -4.06
C PRO A 65 0.32 -11.82 -2.74
N LYS A 66 0.16 -13.09 -2.36
CA LYS A 66 -0.57 -13.44 -1.15
C LYS A 66 0.01 -12.58 -0.02
N PRO A 67 -0.81 -11.71 0.61
CA PRO A 67 -0.31 -10.92 1.72
C PRO A 67 0.25 -11.90 2.73
N THR A 68 1.31 -11.46 3.36
CA THR A 68 2.07 -12.15 4.39
C THR A 68 1.12 -12.46 5.54
N SER A 69 0.36 -13.55 5.38
CA SER A 69 -0.84 -13.88 6.16
C SER A 69 -0.54 -14.15 7.62
N TRP A 70 0.74 -14.19 7.97
CA TRP A 70 1.25 -14.42 9.31
C TRP A 70 1.43 -13.13 10.12
N LEU A 71 1.41 -11.93 9.51
CA LEU A 71 1.43 -10.66 10.25
C LEU A 71 0.01 -10.15 10.48
N PRO A 72 -0.55 -10.25 11.70
CA PRO A 72 -1.88 -9.72 11.99
C PRO A 72 -1.83 -8.19 12.05
N ILE A 73 -2.33 -7.51 11.01
CA ILE A 73 -2.46 -6.05 11.01
C ILE A 73 -3.72 -5.64 11.79
N PRO A 74 -3.64 -4.80 12.84
CA PRO A 74 -4.82 -4.31 13.57
C PRO A 74 -5.76 -3.54 12.65
N ARG A 75 -7.08 -3.68 12.83
CA ARG A 75 -8.09 -3.00 12.01
C ARG A 75 -7.95 -1.49 12.08
N SER A 76 -7.69 -0.94 13.27
CA SER A 76 -7.45 0.49 13.50
C SER A 76 -6.24 1.05 12.75
N ARG A 77 -5.36 0.17 12.25
CA ARG A 77 -4.17 0.50 11.45
C ARG A 77 -4.31 0.14 9.99
N ARG A 78 -5.49 -0.31 9.55
CA ARG A 78 -5.80 -0.54 8.14
C ARG A 78 -6.51 0.67 7.56
N ALA A 79 -6.19 0.95 6.31
CA ALA A 79 -6.85 1.95 5.49
C ALA A 79 -6.98 1.44 4.05
N ALA A 80 -7.89 2.03 3.31
CA ALA A 80 -8.06 1.73 1.90
C ALA A 80 -8.27 3.01 1.10
N VAL A 81 -7.73 3.01 -0.12
CA VAL A 81 -7.93 4.09 -1.09
C VAL A 81 -8.51 3.53 -2.37
N LEU A 82 -9.41 4.27 -3.00
CA LEU A 82 -10.08 3.87 -4.22
C LEU A 82 -9.39 4.47 -5.44
N VAL A 83 -8.78 3.62 -6.26
CA VAL A 83 -8.32 3.98 -7.61
C VAL A 83 -9.51 3.81 -8.56
N ALA A 84 -10.31 4.86 -8.66
CA ALA A 84 -11.50 4.87 -9.49
C ALA A 84 -11.16 5.26 -10.93
N LEU A 85 -11.12 4.26 -11.81
CA LEU A 85 -10.82 4.44 -13.23
C LEU A 85 -12.10 4.70 -14.04
N PHE A 86 -12.00 5.51 -15.09
CA PHE A 86 -13.08 5.70 -16.06
C PHE A 86 -12.53 5.90 -17.47
N VAL A 87 -13.38 5.66 -18.48
CA VAL A 87 -13.00 5.82 -19.89
C VAL A 87 -13.21 7.28 -20.31
N GLY A 88 -12.12 7.94 -20.69
CA GLY A 88 -12.15 9.29 -21.25
C GLY A 88 -12.73 9.32 -22.67
N ARG A 89 -12.98 10.53 -23.18
CA ARG A 89 -13.64 10.74 -24.49
C ARG A 89 -12.89 10.11 -25.67
N LYS A 90 -11.56 10.02 -25.58
CA LYS A 90 -10.68 9.44 -26.61
C LYS A 90 -10.43 7.94 -26.42
N GLY A 91 -11.06 7.32 -25.42
CA GLY A 91 -10.87 5.91 -25.11
C GLY A 91 -9.74 5.61 -24.13
N ASP A 92 -9.03 6.63 -23.65
CA ASP A 92 -7.96 6.50 -22.66
C ASP A 92 -8.50 6.32 -21.25
N LEU A 93 -7.75 5.67 -20.37
CA LEU A 93 -8.13 5.53 -18.96
C LEU A 93 -7.68 6.74 -18.15
N TYR A 94 -8.62 7.26 -17.37
CA TYR A 94 -8.38 8.32 -16.41
C TYR A 94 -8.61 7.80 -15.00
N VAL A 95 -7.85 8.33 -14.05
CA VAL A 95 -8.09 8.15 -12.62
C VAL A 95 -8.78 9.39 -12.05
N LEU A 96 -9.77 9.18 -11.19
CA LEU A 96 -10.42 10.24 -10.42
C LEU A 96 -9.58 10.59 -9.18
N LEU A 97 -9.32 11.88 -8.97
CA LEU A 97 -8.55 12.42 -7.87
C LEU A 97 -9.33 13.54 -7.18
N SER A 98 -9.10 13.68 -5.89
CA SER A 98 -9.69 14.71 -5.05
C SER A 98 -8.64 15.72 -4.61
N ARG A 99 -9.04 16.99 -4.48
CA ARG A 99 -8.32 17.99 -3.70
C ARG A 99 -8.96 18.04 -2.32
N ARG A 100 -8.20 17.70 -1.28
CA ARG A 100 -8.67 17.73 0.11
C ARG A 100 -9.06 19.15 0.52
N ALA A 101 -10.07 19.30 1.37
CA ALA A 101 -10.49 20.58 1.92
C ALA A 101 -9.33 21.25 2.68
N SER A 102 -9.22 22.57 2.57
CA SER A 102 -8.16 23.36 3.22
C SER A 102 -8.32 23.44 4.74
N THR A 103 -9.50 23.12 5.25
CA THR A 103 -9.86 23.15 6.68
C THR A 103 -9.42 21.90 7.44
N LEU A 104 -8.93 20.87 6.75
CA LEU A 104 -8.53 19.61 7.37
C LEU A 104 -7.23 19.75 8.16
N ARG A 105 -7.15 19.09 9.32
CA ARG A 105 -5.98 19.11 10.20
C ARG A 105 -4.72 18.44 9.61
N SER A 106 -4.88 17.64 8.56
CA SER A 106 -3.77 16.92 7.92
C SER A 106 -3.98 16.89 6.42
N PHE A 107 -2.87 17.09 5.68
CA PHE A 107 -2.85 17.07 4.21
C PHE A 107 -3.85 18.06 3.58
N ALA A 108 -4.01 19.24 4.20
CA ALA A 108 -4.93 20.27 3.75
C ALA A 108 -4.59 20.74 2.32
N GLY A 109 -5.57 20.68 1.43
CA GLY A 109 -5.39 21.06 0.03
C GLY A 109 -4.60 20.07 -0.84
N ASP A 110 -4.13 18.96 -0.27
CA ASP A 110 -3.34 17.96 -1.01
C ASP A 110 -4.22 17.19 -2.00
N THR A 111 -3.57 16.69 -3.05
CA THR A 111 -4.17 15.80 -4.02
C THR A 111 -4.12 14.36 -3.52
N SER A 112 -5.27 13.71 -3.43
CA SER A 112 -5.39 12.33 -2.95
C SER A 112 -6.38 11.50 -3.75
N LEU A 113 -6.16 10.19 -3.72
CA LEU A 113 -7.21 9.21 -4.00
C LEU A 113 -8.27 9.27 -2.90
N PRO A 114 -9.57 9.09 -3.20
CA PRO A 114 -10.58 8.95 -2.17
C PRO A 114 -10.28 7.77 -1.26
N GLY A 115 -10.50 7.91 0.04
CA GLY A 115 -10.19 6.83 0.98
C GLY A 115 -9.84 7.27 2.40
N GLY A 116 -9.79 6.28 3.28
CA GLY A 116 -9.62 6.51 4.70
C GLY A 116 -9.40 5.22 5.49
N LYS A 117 -9.55 5.33 6.81
CA LYS A 117 -9.29 4.22 7.73
C LYS A 117 -10.42 3.21 7.69
N MET A 118 -10.09 1.96 8.01
CA MET A 118 -11.09 0.91 8.18
C MET A 118 -11.96 1.19 9.40
N ASP A 119 -13.27 1.18 9.20
CA ASP A 119 -14.28 1.28 10.26
C ASP A 119 -14.54 -0.11 10.89
N PRO A 120 -14.92 -0.22 12.17
CA PRO A 120 -15.38 -1.48 12.77
C PRO A 120 -16.47 -2.21 11.96
N GLU A 121 -17.36 -1.49 11.28
CA GLU A 121 -18.46 -2.06 10.49
C GLU A 121 -18.03 -2.58 9.11
N ASP A 122 -16.87 -2.16 8.62
CA ASP A 122 -16.36 -2.56 7.30
C ASP A 122 -16.04 -4.07 7.29
N ARG A 123 -16.67 -4.83 6.39
CA ARG A 123 -16.44 -6.28 6.32
C ARG A 123 -15.16 -6.63 5.56
N THR A 124 -14.79 -5.81 4.59
CA THR A 124 -13.62 -5.99 3.73
C THR A 124 -12.93 -4.66 3.42
N ILE A 125 -11.70 -4.71 2.93
CA ILE A 125 -10.97 -3.52 2.43
C ILE A 125 -11.68 -2.87 1.24
N GLU A 126 -12.36 -3.66 0.39
CA GLU A 126 -13.19 -3.10 -0.67
C GLU A 126 -14.34 -2.27 -0.10
N ASP A 127 -14.98 -2.75 0.98
CA ASP A 127 -16.07 -2.03 1.63
C ASP A 127 -15.57 -0.72 2.25
N THR A 128 -14.40 -0.71 2.89
CA THR A 128 -13.76 0.53 3.37
C THR A 128 -13.55 1.54 2.24
N ALA A 129 -12.90 1.14 1.13
CA ALA A 129 -12.63 2.06 0.03
C ALA A 129 -13.92 2.60 -0.61
N ARG A 130 -14.98 1.78 -0.69
CA ARG A 130 -16.27 2.18 -1.24
C ARG A 130 -17.05 3.11 -0.31
N ARG A 131 -17.04 2.85 1.01
CA ARG A 131 -17.67 3.71 2.01
C ARG A 131 -17.05 5.09 1.98
N GLU A 132 -15.72 5.17 2.07
CA GLU A 132 -14.98 6.43 2.04
C GLU A 132 -15.22 7.20 0.74
N ALA A 133 -15.17 6.53 -0.42
CA ALA A 133 -15.46 7.19 -1.70
C ALA A 133 -16.94 7.63 -1.81
N PHE A 134 -17.88 6.94 -1.17
CA PHE A 134 -19.26 7.38 -1.11
C PHE A 134 -19.41 8.62 -0.22
N GLU A 135 -18.77 8.64 0.95
CA GLU A 135 -18.79 9.75 1.89
C GLU A 135 -18.11 11.02 1.34
N GLU A 136 -16.94 10.87 0.74
CA GLU A 136 -16.14 12.00 0.24
C GLU A 136 -16.68 12.60 -1.06
N ILE A 137 -17.10 11.73 -2.00
CA ILE A 137 -17.38 12.13 -3.40
C ILE A 137 -18.70 11.59 -3.96
N GLY A 138 -19.52 10.93 -3.15
CA GLY A 138 -20.83 10.41 -3.57
C GLY A 138 -20.74 9.27 -4.58
N LEU A 139 -19.59 8.58 -4.68
CA LEU A 139 -19.43 7.47 -5.61
C LEU A 139 -20.33 6.29 -5.18
N PRO A 140 -21.23 5.78 -6.03
CA PRO A 140 -22.15 4.72 -5.64
C PRO A 140 -21.42 3.46 -5.16
N VAL A 141 -21.87 2.94 -4.01
CA VAL A 141 -21.42 1.66 -3.46
C VAL A 141 -21.85 0.47 -4.34
N ASP A 142 -22.80 0.67 -5.26
CA ASP A 142 -23.27 -0.34 -6.21
C ASP A 142 -22.12 -0.86 -7.10
N LYS A 143 -21.71 -2.11 -6.83
CA LYS A 143 -20.65 -2.81 -7.55
C LYS A 143 -20.97 -3.04 -9.03
N LYS A 144 -22.21 -2.89 -9.48
CA LYS A 144 -22.54 -2.93 -10.92
C LYS A 144 -22.18 -1.64 -11.64
N LYS A 145 -22.26 -0.49 -10.96
CA LYS A 145 -21.91 0.82 -11.50
C LYS A 145 -20.40 1.08 -11.48
N ALA A 146 -19.73 0.55 -10.46
CA ALA A 146 -18.28 0.61 -10.31
C ALA A 146 -17.70 -0.77 -9.92
N PRO A 147 -17.66 -1.74 -10.85
CA PRO A 147 -17.09 -3.07 -10.59
C PRO A 147 -15.63 -3.01 -10.14
N LEU A 148 -15.31 -3.89 -9.20
CA LEU A 148 -13.94 -4.17 -8.77
C LEU A 148 -13.15 -4.80 -9.93
N LEU A 149 -11.97 -4.25 -10.21
CA LEU A 149 -10.98 -4.87 -11.09
C LEU A 149 -10.03 -5.75 -10.26
N CYS A 150 -9.38 -5.15 -9.26
CA CYS A 150 -8.42 -5.83 -8.40
C CYS A 150 -8.15 -5.05 -7.11
N ILE A 151 -7.43 -5.69 -6.18
CA ILE A 151 -6.92 -5.11 -4.94
C ILE A 151 -5.41 -5.31 -4.97
N PHE A 152 -4.66 -4.24 -4.73
CA PHE A 152 -3.21 -4.23 -4.70
C PHE A 152 -2.67 -4.61 -3.32
N GLU A 153 -1.40 -4.99 -3.28
CA GLU A 153 -0.63 -5.13 -2.05
C GLU A 153 -0.65 -3.82 -1.24
N PRO A 154 -0.60 -3.92 0.10
CA PRO A 154 -0.65 -2.74 0.93
C PRO A 154 0.66 -1.96 0.93
N PHE A 155 0.52 -0.65 1.10
CA PHE A 155 1.61 0.28 1.32
C PHE A 155 1.70 0.64 2.80
N TRP A 156 2.92 0.57 3.34
CA TRP A 156 3.23 1.14 4.64
C TRP A 156 3.43 2.64 4.54
N VAL A 157 2.76 3.41 5.40
CA VAL A 157 2.90 4.88 5.45
C VAL A 157 3.32 5.37 6.83
N GLU A 158 3.73 6.63 6.88
CA GLU A 158 4.01 7.34 8.13
C GLU A 158 2.83 7.24 9.10
N LYS A 159 3.13 7.22 10.41
CA LYS A 159 2.18 6.89 11.50
C LYS A 159 1.73 5.42 11.55
N GLN A 160 2.47 4.53 10.88
CA GLN A 160 2.30 3.07 10.98
C GLN A 160 0.92 2.58 10.52
N LEU A 161 0.40 3.21 9.46
CA LEU A 161 -0.85 2.84 8.81
C LEU A 161 -0.54 1.98 7.57
N VAL A 162 -1.41 1.01 7.30
CA VAL A 162 -1.31 0.07 6.18
C VAL A 162 -2.42 0.38 5.20
N VAL A 163 -2.06 1.02 4.09
CA VAL A 163 -3.01 1.54 3.09
C VAL A 163 -3.10 0.58 1.91
N THR A 164 -4.30 0.08 1.61
CA THR A 164 -4.51 -0.88 0.52
C THR A 164 -5.23 -0.22 -0.67
N PRO A 165 -4.64 -0.21 -1.88
CA PRO A 165 -5.31 0.32 -3.06
C PRO A 165 -6.35 -0.66 -3.61
N VAL A 166 -7.57 -0.15 -3.84
CA VAL A 166 -8.69 -0.89 -4.42
C VAL A 166 -9.01 -0.26 -5.77
N VAL A 167 -8.92 -1.03 -6.86
CA VAL A 167 -9.11 -0.52 -8.21
C VAL A 167 -10.50 -0.88 -8.71
N VAL A 168 -11.27 0.13 -9.11
CA VAL A 168 -12.61 -0.05 -9.70
C VAL A 168 -12.69 0.62 -11.06
N LEU A 169 -13.60 0.14 -11.91
CA LEU A 169 -13.93 0.79 -13.18
C LEU A 169 -15.32 1.40 -13.09
N ILE A 170 -15.43 2.73 -13.15
CA ILE A 170 -16.70 3.44 -13.25
C ILE A 170 -17.27 3.21 -14.66
N LEU A 171 -18.41 2.52 -14.72
CA LEU A 171 -19.15 2.26 -15.96
C LEU A 171 -20.31 3.22 -16.15
N ASP A 172 -20.88 3.74 -15.05
CA ASP A 172 -22.01 4.66 -15.09
C ASP A 172 -21.57 6.06 -15.53
N THR A 173 -21.81 6.39 -16.80
CA THR A 173 -21.50 7.71 -17.36
C THR A 173 -22.48 8.81 -16.92
N SER A 174 -23.58 8.45 -16.23
CA SER A 174 -24.51 9.42 -15.65
C SER A 174 -24.11 9.85 -14.24
N LEU A 175 -23.07 9.23 -13.68
CA LEU A 175 -22.59 9.50 -12.34
C LEU A 175 -22.18 10.96 -12.20
N ARG A 176 -22.88 11.67 -11.30
CA ARG A 176 -22.53 13.02 -10.86
C ARG A 176 -22.02 12.91 -9.43
N PRO A 177 -20.70 13.10 -9.20
CA PRO A 177 -20.15 13.08 -7.85
C PRO A 177 -20.83 14.14 -6.98
N ILE A 178 -21.13 13.79 -5.74
CA ILE A 178 -21.69 14.71 -4.74
C ILE A 178 -20.59 14.88 -3.69
N LEU A 179 -19.99 16.06 -3.63
CA LEU A 179 -18.83 16.30 -2.78
C LEU A 179 -19.28 16.59 -1.35
N ASN A 180 -18.64 15.92 -0.39
CA ASN A 180 -18.66 16.40 0.97
C ASN A 180 -17.62 17.52 1.12
N HIS A 181 -18.08 18.77 1.07
CA HIS A 181 -17.20 19.94 1.08
C HIS A 181 -16.40 20.13 2.38
N SER A 182 -16.75 19.45 3.48
CA SER A 182 -15.91 19.45 4.68
C SER A 182 -14.61 18.67 4.51
N GLU A 183 -14.55 17.77 3.53
CA GLU A 183 -13.42 16.86 3.29
C GLU A 183 -12.79 17.04 1.91
N VAL A 184 -13.61 17.36 0.89
CA VAL A 184 -13.19 17.50 -0.50
C VAL A 184 -13.55 18.88 -1.04
N ALA A 185 -12.52 19.65 -1.44
CA ALA A 185 -12.71 20.95 -2.07
C ALA A 185 -13.15 20.82 -3.53
N SER A 186 -12.54 19.89 -4.28
CA SER A 186 -12.86 19.67 -5.69
C SER A 186 -12.44 18.28 -6.17
N LEU A 187 -13.02 17.85 -7.29
CA LEU A 187 -12.60 16.67 -8.03
C LEU A 187 -11.95 17.06 -9.34
N PHE A 188 -10.99 16.25 -9.77
CA PHE A 188 -10.43 16.30 -11.10
C PHE A 188 -9.97 14.91 -11.53
N SER A 189 -9.52 14.80 -12.77
CA SER A 189 -9.04 13.54 -13.30
C SER A 189 -7.72 13.72 -14.03
N HIS A 190 -6.92 12.67 -14.04
CA HIS A 190 -5.64 12.61 -14.74
C HIS A 190 -5.53 11.31 -15.54
N PRO A 191 -4.91 11.29 -16.74
CA PRO A 191 -4.69 10.06 -17.48
C PRO A 191 -3.85 9.07 -16.65
N LEU A 192 -4.26 7.81 -16.55
CA LEU A 192 -3.49 6.82 -15.78
C LEU A 192 -2.11 6.59 -16.41
N ALA A 193 -2.04 6.56 -17.74
CA ALA A 193 -0.80 6.36 -18.49
C ALA A 193 0.27 7.43 -18.22
N SER A 194 -0.11 8.64 -17.82
CA SER A 194 0.84 9.75 -17.63
C SER A 194 1.66 9.64 -16.34
N PHE A 195 1.33 8.69 -15.45
CA PHE A 195 2.19 8.34 -14.31
C PHE A 195 3.36 7.43 -14.73
N LEU A 196 3.47 7.05 -16.00
CA LEU A 196 4.61 6.33 -16.58
C LEU A 196 5.50 7.24 -17.44
N SER A 197 5.19 8.53 -17.54
CA SER A 197 5.99 9.45 -18.35
C SER A 197 6.45 10.68 -17.56
N SER A 198 7.61 11.18 -17.92
CA SER A 198 8.16 12.46 -17.47
C SER A 198 7.65 13.64 -18.28
N THR A 199 6.89 13.38 -19.35
CA THR A 199 6.26 14.39 -20.21
C THR A 199 4.77 14.56 -19.89
N PRO A 200 4.25 15.81 -19.90
CA PRO A 200 2.85 16.05 -19.57
C PRO A 200 1.91 15.47 -20.64
N PRO A 201 0.71 14.98 -20.27
CA PRO A 201 -0.28 14.52 -21.24
C PRO A 201 -1.08 15.66 -21.91
N PHE A 202 -0.76 16.91 -21.57
CA PHE A 202 -1.37 18.13 -22.10
C PHE A 202 -0.32 18.99 -22.81
N PRO A 203 -0.72 19.84 -23.77
CA PRO A 203 0.19 20.78 -24.41
C PRO A 203 0.92 21.62 -23.37
N LYS A 204 2.24 21.81 -23.54
CA LYS A 204 2.98 22.76 -22.70
C LYS A 204 2.56 24.18 -23.08
N GLU A 205 2.16 24.97 -22.09
CA GLU A 205 2.05 26.42 -22.28
C GLU A 205 3.47 27.01 -22.41
N PRO A 206 3.70 27.98 -23.30
CA PRO A 206 5.04 28.56 -23.53
C PRO A 206 5.68 29.10 -22.24
N GLU A 207 4.85 29.62 -21.32
CA GLU A 207 5.27 30.19 -20.04
C GLU A 207 5.68 29.12 -19.01
N LEU A 208 5.42 27.84 -19.27
CA LEU A 208 5.73 26.70 -18.41
C LEU A 208 6.87 25.82 -18.95
N GLU A 209 7.62 26.28 -19.97
CA GLU A 209 8.71 25.50 -20.59
C GLU A 209 9.78 25.04 -19.57
N GLU A 210 10.04 25.85 -18.54
CA GLU A 210 11.02 25.54 -17.49
C GLU A 210 10.50 24.60 -16.39
N VAL A 211 9.18 24.43 -16.27
CA VAL A 211 8.59 23.62 -15.20
C VAL A 211 8.44 22.17 -15.65
N LEU A 212 9.18 21.27 -15.00
CA LEU A 212 9.10 19.85 -15.29
C LEU A 212 7.76 19.26 -14.80
N TYR A 213 7.09 18.52 -15.68
CA TYR A 213 5.88 17.77 -15.34
C TYR A 213 6.14 16.74 -14.24
N HIS A 214 7.25 16.01 -14.35
CA HIS A 214 7.70 15.03 -13.37
C HIS A 214 8.98 15.49 -12.70
N THR A 215 9.01 15.41 -11.37
CA THR A 215 10.21 15.57 -10.56
C THR A 215 10.23 14.49 -9.48
N TYR A 216 11.38 14.35 -8.82
CA TYR A 216 11.53 13.46 -7.68
C TYR A 216 12.48 14.07 -6.64
N GLN A 217 12.35 13.61 -5.40
CA GLN A 217 13.27 13.93 -4.31
C GLN A 217 13.62 12.66 -3.53
N ASP A 218 14.90 12.47 -3.27
CA ASP A 218 15.38 11.31 -2.50
C ASP A 218 15.51 11.72 -1.02
N TYR A 219 14.84 11.00 -0.13
CA TYR A 219 14.83 11.22 1.31
C TYR A 219 15.60 10.12 2.02
N ASP A 220 16.36 10.47 3.07
CA ASP A 220 17.01 9.47 3.89
C ASP A 220 15.96 8.62 4.63
N TRP A 221 16.15 7.30 4.58
CA TRP A 221 15.30 6.33 5.23
C TRP A 221 15.85 5.98 6.61
N HIS A 222 15.03 6.17 7.63
CA HIS A 222 15.36 5.91 9.04
C HIS A 222 14.72 4.62 9.60
N GLY A 223 14.19 3.74 8.74
CA GLY A 223 13.63 2.43 9.15
C GLY A 223 14.66 1.29 9.17
N PRO A 224 14.23 0.01 9.17
CA PRO A 224 15.12 -1.13 9.42
C PRO A 224 16.33 -1.19 8.48
N PRO A 225 17.52 -1.57 8.97
CA PRO A 225 18.55 -2.14 8.10
C PRO A 225 17.99 -3.44 7.47
N LEU A 226 18.25 -3.65 6.18
CA LEU A 226 18.02 -4.97 5.54
C LEU A 226 19.19 -5.83 6.00
N PRO A 227 18.98 -7.11 6.28
CA PRO A 227 20.08 -8.01 6.59
C PRO A 227 21.08 -8.01 5.44
N MET A 228 22.35 -7.78 5.74
CA MET A 228 23.42 -8.21 4.84
C MET A 228 23.37 -9.73 4.88
N LYS A 229 23.12 -10.41 3.75
CA LYS A 229 23.47 -11.83 3.68
C LYS A 229 24.99 -11.88 3.88
N THR A 230 25.45 -12.26 5.07
CA THR A 230 26.84 -12.68 5.23
C THR A 230 27.04 -13.81 4.24
N GLN A 231 28.09 -13.73 3.42
CA GLN A 231 28.50 -14.87 2.62
C GLN A 231 28.91 -15.98 3.60
N SER A 232 27.96 -16.76 4.09
CA SER A 232 28.27 -18.07 4.64
C SER A 232 28.64 -18.93 3.44
N SER A 233 29.94 -18.95 3.14
CA SER A 233 30.54 -20.10 2.51
C SER A 233 30.08 -21.31 3.33
N HIS A 234 29.18 -22.12 2.80
CA HIS A 234 29.03 -23.57 2.98
C HIS A 234 27.83 -23.99 2.12
N GLY A 235 28.14 -24.63 1.00
CA GLY A 235 27.18 -24.95 -0.04
C GLY A 235 26.17 -26.01 0.40
N LEU A 236 24.90 -25.70 0.22
CA LEU A 236 23.84 -26.68 0.02
C LEU A 236 23.04 -26.24 -1.21
N LYS A 237 23.20 -26.99 -2.30
CA LYS A 237 22.46 -26.80 -3.55
C LYS A 237 20.98 -27.13 -3.32
N ALA A 238 20.11 -26.13 -3.40
CA ALA A 238 18.69 -26.33 -3.66
C ALA A 238 18.44 -26.16 -5.17
N LYS A 239 17.81 -27.17 -5.79
CA LYS A 239 17.41 -27.20 -7.20
C LYS A 239 16.07 -26.48 -7.40
N GLY A 240 15.95 -25.75 -8.52
CA GLY A 240 14.69 -25.30 -9.16
C GLY A 240 14.17 -23.96 -8.61
N GLU A 241 13.68 -22.99 -9.38
CA GLU A 241 13.31 -22.91 -10.79
C GLU A 241 13.67 -21.52 -11.33
N SER A 242 14.02 -21.49 -12.62
CA SER A 242 14.44 -20.30 -13.37
C SER A 242 13.24 -19.41 -13.69
N THR A 243 13.34 -18.11 -13.41
CA THR A 243 12.53 -17.09 -14.08
C THR A 243 13.45 -16.07 -14.72
N ASP A 244 13.32 -15.97 -16.04
CA ASP A 244 14.20 -15.27 -16.97
C ASP A 244 14.37 -13.77 -16.64
N VAL A 245 15.62 -13.36 -16.47
CA VAL A 245 16.01 -11.94 -16.32
C VAL A 245 16.44 -11.41 -17.69
N ILE A 246 15.62 -10.52 -18.24
CA ILE A 246 15.88 -9.81 -19.50
C ILE A 246 17.00 -8.78 -19.28
N ARG A 247 18.02 -8.80 -20.15
CA ARG A 247 19.25 -7.99 -20.08
C ARG A 247 19.15 -6.62 -20.76
N PHE A 248 20.12 -5.75 -20.40
CA PHE A 248 20.67 -4.58 -21.14
C PHE A 248 19.86 -3.26 -21.02
N SER A 249 20.38 -2.05 -21.19
CA SER A 249 21.72 -1.43 -21.36
C SER A 249 21.55 0.05 -20.95
N ARG A 250 22.60 0.68 -20.42
CA ARG A 250 22.58 2.02 -19.79
C ARG A 250 22.67 3.17 -20.82
N LYS A 251 21.94 4.27 -20.57
CA LYS A 251 22.39 5.63 -20.90
C LYS A 251 22.19 6.56 -19.70
N ARG A 252 23.30 7.16 -19.25
CA ARG A 252 23.38 8.06 -18.08
C ARG A 252 22.84 9.45 -18.45
N ASN A 253 22.21 10.11 -17.48
CA ASN A 253 22.30 11.56 -17.36
C ASN A 253 22.34 11.98 -15.88
N ARG A 254 23.11 13.03 -15.59
CA ARG A 254 23.62 13.40 -14.25
C ARG A 254 23.44 14.91 -14.08
N ARG A 255 22.92 15.38 -12.91
CA ARG A 255 23.05 16.75 -12.33
C ARG A 255 22.41 16.73 -10.92
N ARG A 256 23.20 16.75 -9.83
CA ARG A 256 23.67 17.86 -8.95
C ARG A 256 22.56 18.49 -8.07
N SER A 257 22.65 18.17 -6.78
CA SER A 257 21.82 18.61 -5.65
C SER A 257 22.35 19.93 -5.04
N ALA A 258 21.47 20.73 -4.45
CA ALA A 258 21.81 21.89 -3.63
C ALA A 258 21.37 21.64 -2.17
N ASP A 259 22.22 22.05 -1.24
CA ASP A 259 22.17 21.77 0.19
C ASP A 259 21.26 22.74 0.96
N TYR A 260 20.57 22.24 1.99
CA TYR A 260 20.07 23.05 3.11
C TYR A 260 20.25 22.30 4.44
N LEU A 261 20.78 23.03 5.42
CA LEU A 261 21.10 22.61 6.79
C LEU A 261 19.85 22.42 7.64
N VAL A 262 19.85 21.40 8.52
CA VAL A 262 18.89 21.22 9.62
C VAL A 262 19.66 21.04 10.94
N PRO A 263 19.16 21.54 12.09
CA PRO A 263 19.93 21.69 13.32
C PRO A 263 20.15 20.39 14.10
N SER A 264 21.28 20.36 14.81
CA SER A 264 21.72 19.33 15.76
C SER A 264 20.80 19.26 16.98
N SER A 265 20.44 18.04 17.40
CA SER A 265 20.01 17.73 18.76
C SER A 265 20.91 16.63 19.32
N ASP A 266 21.46 16.90 20.51
CA ASP A 266 22.52 16.14 21.19
C ASP A 266 22.16 14.67 21.52
N PRO A 267 23.17 13.79 21.66
CA PRO A 267 22.97 12.35 21.82
C PRO A 267 22.58 11.99 23.26
N VAL A 268 21.61 11.08 23.40
CA VAL A 268 21.25 10.43 24.66
C VAL A 268 22.10 9.16 24.82
N ASP A 269 22.64 8.96 26.03
CA ASP A 269 23.58 7.91 26.44
C ASP A 269 23.30 6.50 25.89
N ASP A 270 24.33 5.94 25.27
CA ASP A 270 24.41 4.59 24.69
C ASP A 270 25.01 3.61 25.71
N GLN A 271 24.18 2.79 26.35
CA GLN A 271 24.62 1.54 26.98
C GLN A 271 23.65 0.40 26.67
N ASP A 272 23.54 0.04 25.38
CA ASP A 272 23.23 -1.32 24.88
C ASP A 272 23.16 -1.43 23.33
N ALA A 273 23.67 -0.45 22.56
CA ALA A 273 23.58 -0.43 21.10
C ALA A 273 24.63 -1.28 20.34
N SER A 274 25.45 -2.08 21.01
CA SER A 274 26.64 -2.71 20.40
C SER A 274 26.40 -4.00 19.59
N SER A 275 25.15 -4.42 19.39
CA SER A 275 24.83 -5.66 18.63
C SER A 275 24.09 -5.43 17.30
N LEU A 276 23.84 -4.18 16.90
CA LEU A 276 23.18 -3.91 15.62
C LEU A 276 24.21 -3.86 14.47
N PRO A 277 23.99 -4.59 13.36
CA PRO A 277 24.90 -4.56 12.21
C PRO A 277 25.00 -3.13 11.65
N LYS A 278 26.21 -2.71 11.25
CA LYS A 278 26.49 -1.39 10.66
C LYS A 278 25.45 -1.05 9.58
N THR A 279 24.55 -0.11 9.87
CA THR A 279 23.42 0.21 8.99
C THR A 279 23.88 1.11 7.84
N ARG A 280 23.73 0.69 6.57
CA ARG A 280 23.92 1.62 5.44
C ARG A 280 22.81 2.66 5.44
N LYS A 281 23.15 3.95 5.34
CA LYS A 281 22.17 5.02 5.11
C LYS A 281 21.44 4.74 3.79
N ARG A 282 20.12 4.72 3.82
CA ARG A 282 19.27 4.40 2.65
C ARG A 282 18.49 5.61 2.21
N LYS A 283 18.04 5.58 0.96
CA LYS A 283 17.16 6.60 0.42
C LYS A 283 15.85 5.99 -0.06
N LEU A 284 14.77 6.76 0.05
CA LEU A 284 13.51 6.53 -0.65
C LEU A 284 13.32 7.65 -1.67
N ARG A 285 12.84 7.29 -2.86
CA ARG A 285 12.47 8.29 -3.87
C ARG A 285 11.00 8.65 -3.73
N MET A 286 10.73 9.94 -3.58
CA MET A 286 9.38 10.49 -3.65
C MET A 286 9.16 11.15 -5.01
N HIS A 287 8.18 10.67 -5.75
CA HIS A 287 7.80 11.25 -7.03
C HIS A 287 6.78 12.36 -6.89
N ARG A 288 6.81 13.31 -7.82
CA ARG A 288 5.89 14.43 -7.93
C ARG A 288 5.51 14.64 -9.40
N PHE A 289 4.21 14.74 -9.67
CA PHE A 289 3.65 15.00 -11.00
C PHE A 289 2.76 16.24 -10.96
N LEU A 290 2.94 17.14 -11.91
CA LEU A 290 2.01 18.24 -12.13
C LEU A 290 0.67 17.71 -12.66
N THR A 291 -0.38 18.49 -12.43
CA THR A 291 -1.75 18.18 -12.80
C THR A 291 -2.23 19.03 -13.98
N GLY A 292 -1.50 20.09 -14.34
CA GLY A 292 -1.93 21.09 -15.31
C GLY A 292 -3.05 21.98 -14.76
N ARG A 293 -3.21 22.02 -13.43
CA ARG A 293 -4.29 22.71 -12.72
C ARG A 293 -3.77 23.49 -11.51
N GLU A 294 -2.46 23.67 -11.43
CA GLU A 294 -1.77 24.35 -10.34
C GLU A 294 -2.23 25.82 -10.19
N ALA A 295 -2.52 26.49 -11.31
CA ALA A 295 -3.11 27.84 -11.31
C ALA A 295 -4.48 27.90 -10.59
N GLY A 296 -5.24 26.79 -10.58
CA GLY A 296 -6.48 26.65 -9.82
C GLY A 296 -6.26 26.24 -8.36
N GLY A 297 -5.02 26.27 -7.88
CA GLY A 297 -4.63 25.86 -6.53
C GLY A 297 -4.61 24.35 -6.29
N ILE A 298 -4.72 23.52 -7.35
CA ILE A 298 -4.56 22.07 -7.23
C ILE A 298 -3.08 21.77 -6.99
N LYS A 299 -2.78 21.08 -5.89
CA LYS A 299 -1.42 20.64 -5.61
C LYS A 299 -1.04 19.49 -6.56
N PRO A 300 0.26 19.36 -6.89
CA PRO A 300 0.81 18.22 -7.60
C PRO A 300 0.39 16.88 -6.97
N VAL A 301 0.42 15.81 -7.76
CA VAL A 301 0.32 14.44 -7.24
C VAL A 301 1.68 14.01 -6.73
N TYR A 302 1.82 13.71 -5.43
CA TYR A 302 3.10 13.27 -4.86
C TYR A 302 2.93 12.22 -3.76
N GLY A 303 4.04 11.74 -3.21
CA GLY A 303 4.06 10.85 -2.06
C GLY A 303 3.39 9.51 -2.34
N LEU A 304 2.60 9.01 -1.38
CA LEU A 304 1.90 7.74 -1.50
C LEU A 304 0.97 7.69 -2.73
N THR A 305 0.24 8.78 -2.99
CA THR A 305 -0.68 8.85 -4.14
C THR A 305 0.08 8.61 -5.44
N ALA A 306 1.23 9.26 -5.63
CA ALA A 306 2.08 9.05 -6.80
C ALA A 306 2.61 7.61 -6.88
N ALA A 307 3.10 7.06 -5.75
CA ALA A 307 3.61 5.69 -5.71
C ALA A 307 2.55 4.65 -6.10
N ILE A 308 1.33 4.78 -5.59
CA ILE A 308 0.20 3.92 -5.95
C ILE A 308 -0.10 4.03 -7.44
N LEU A 309 -0.17 5.25 -7.98
CA LEU A 309 -0.55 5.46 -9.38
C LEU A 309 0.51 5.01 -10.37
N ILE A 310 1.81 5.19 -10.05
CA ILE A 310 2.91 4.60 -10.82
C ILE A 310 2.74 3.08 -10.86
N HIS A 311 2.55 2.45 -9.70
CA HIS A 311 2.48 0.99 -9.60
C HIS A 311 1.25 0.40 -10.29
N VAL A 312 0.07 1.01 -10.11
CA VAL A 312 -1.16 0.61 -10.83
C VAL A 312 -0.98 0.79 -12.34
N ALA A 313 -0.36 1.88 -12.78
CA ALA A 313 -0.10 2.09 -14.20
C ALA A 313 0.92 1.09 -14.76
N GLN A 314 2.00 0.74 -14.03
CA GLN A 314 2.96 -0.28 -14.44
C GLN A 314 2.29 -1.64 -14.64
N VAL A 315 1.50 -2.08 -13.66
CA VAL A 315 0.77 -3.36 -13.72
C VAL A 315 -0.27 -3.36 -14.83
N GLY A 316 -1.04 -2.28 -14.95
CA GLY A 316 -2.06 -2.14 -15.98
C GLY A 316 -1.45 -2.13 -17.38
N TYR A 317 -0.58 -1.17 -17.67
CA TYR A 317 0.01 -1.00 -19.00
C TYR A 317 1.13 -1.99 -19.33
N LYS A 318 1.59 -2.80 -18.35
CA LYS A 318 2.77 -3.69 -18.49
C LYS A 318 3.98 -2.96 -19.08
N ARG A 319 4.20 -1.75 -18.59
CA ARG A 319 5.22 -0.83 -19.09
C ARG A 319 5.93 -0.16 -17.93
N GLU A 320 7.25 -0.11 -18.01
CA GLU A 320 8.07 0.66 -17.07
C GLU A 320 7.95 2.16 -17.32
N PRO A 321 8.05 3.00 -16.28
CA PRO A 321 8.13 4.44 -16.47
C PRO A 321 9.37 4.84 -17.28
N ASP A 322 9.29 5.97 -17.98
CA ASP A 322 10.46 6.56 -18.67
C ASP A 322 11.48 7.24 -17.72
N PHE A 323 11.29 7.06 -16.42
CA PHE A 323 12.12 7.58 -15.34
C PHE A 323 12.41 6.49 -14.30
N GLU A 324 13.46 6.70 -13.51
CA GLU A 324 13.87 5.77 -12.46
C GLU A 324 12.95 5.88 -11.23
N VAL A 325 12.21 4.81 -10.92
CA VAL A 325 11.30 4.73 -9.76
C VAL A 325 12.07 4.73 -8.44
N GLU A 326 13.24 4.08 -8.42
CA GLU A 326 14.02 3.91 -7.20
C GLU A 326 15.28 4.79 -7.17
N PRO A 327 15.77 5.18 -5.98
CA PRO A 327 17.00 5.93 -5.87
C PRO A 327 18.20 5.06 -6.30
N PRO A 328 19.28 5.68 -6.83
CA PRO A 328 20.47 4.93 -7.20
C PRO A 328 21.09 4.26 -5.96
N PRO A 329 21.69 3.06 -6.12
CA PRO A 329 22.39 2.39 -5.03
C PRO A 329 23.52 3.29 -4.48
N PHE A 330 23.69 3.28 -3.15
CA PHE A 330 24.67 4.12 -2.44
C PHE A 330 26.14 3.73 -2.74
N ASP A 331 26.38 2.67 -3.51
CA ASP A 331 27.71 2.19 -3.84
C ASP A 331 27.72 1.53 -5.21
N SER A 332 28.51 2.06 -6.14
CA SER A 332 28.55 1.63 -7.54
C SER A 332 29.40 0.36 -7.77
N GLY A 333 29.35 -0.59 -6.83
CA GLY A 333 29.95 -1.92 -6.96
C GLY A 333 29.17 -2.80 -7.94
N PRO A 334 29.77 -3.91 -8.45
CA PRO A 334 29.09 -4.84 -9.33
C PRO A 334 27.84 -5.42 -8.65
N ARG A 335 26.70 -5.32 -9.33
CA ARG A 335 25.38 -5.87 -8.91
C ARG A 335 25.53 -7.34 -8.52
N SER A 336 25.27 -7.69 -7.26
CA SER A 336 24.61 -8.97 -6.98
C SER A 336 23.12 -8.77 -7.30
N GLU A 337 22.57 -9.65 -8.12
CA GLU A 337 21.26 -9.49 -8.78
C GLU A 337 20.04 -9.60 -7.84
N GLU A 338 20.24 -9.71 -6.51
CA GLU A 338 19.18 -10.02 -5.54
C GLU A 338 18.85 -8.94 -4.50
N GLU A 339 19.64 -7.87 -4.36
CA GLU A 339 19.42 -6.88 -3.28
C GLU A 339 18.51 -5.74 -3.74
N SER A 340 17.18 -5.91 -3.59
CA SER A 340 16.29 -4.74 -3.50
C SER A 340 16.73 -3.90 -2.29
N LEU A 341 17.15 -2.66 -2.53
CA LEU A 341 17.60 -1.75 -1.47
C LEU A 341 16.44 -1.18 -0.64
N VAL A 342 15.20 -1.42 -1.06
CA VAL A 342 13.99 -0.91 -0.42
C VAL A 342 13.34 -2.03 0.40
N PRO A 343 13.14 -1.84 1.72
CA PRO A 343 12.45 -2.82 2.54
C PRO A 343 10.98 -2.93 2.10
N THR A 344 10.53 -4.18 1.98
CA THR A 344 9.13 -4.49 1.67
C THR A 344 8.21 -3.98 2.77
N THR A 345 6.91 -3.82 2.47
CA THR A 345 5.90 -3.45 3.47
C THR A 345 5.97 -4.37 4.71
N ASP A 346 6.16 -5.68 4.52
CA ASP A 346 6.24 -6.62 5.64
C ASP A 346 7.49 -6.42 6.50
N MET A 347 8.65 -6.12 5.89
CA MET A 347 9.87 -5.80 6.63
C MET A 347 9.69 -4.53 7.46
N ARG A 348 8.99 -3.53 6.91
CA ARG A 348 8.68 -2.28 7.62
C ARG A 348 7.75 -2.52 8.81
N ILE A 349 6.72 -3.34 8.62
CA ILE A 349 5.79 -3.74 9.68
C ILE A 349 6.53 -4.53 10.77
N ALA A 350 7.31 -5.56 10.39
CA ALA A 350 8.08 -6.38 11.32
C ALA A 350 9.03 -5.55 12.17
N TRP A 351 9.74 -4.61 11.55
CA TRP A 351 10.60 -3.68 12.30
C TRP A 351 9.81 -2.78 13.23
N ALA A 352 8.69 -2.20 12.77
CA ALA A 352 7.85 -1.38 13.62
C ALA A 352 7.29 -2.16 14.83
N LEU A 353 7.00 -3.45 14.69
CA LEU A 353 6.56 -4.28 15.82
C LEU A 353 7.64 -4.47 16.90
N LEU A 354 8.91 -4.47 16.52
CA LEU A 354 10.03 -4.65 17.45
C LEU A 354 10.57 -3.32 18.02
N ASN A 355 10.35 -2.18 17.37
CA ASN A 355 10.96 -0.90 17.73
C ASN A 355 9.94 0.06 18.36
N ARG A 356 10.27 0.62 19.53
CA ARG A 356 9.35 1.47 20.33
C ARG A 356 9.71 2.95 20.25
N PRO A 357 8.70 3.86 20.30
CA PRO A 357 7.26 3.61 20.40
C PRO A 357 6.65 3.05 19.09
N SER A 358 5.58 2.25 19.21
CA SER A 358 5.00 1.52 18.06
C SER A 358 3.47 1.57 18.04
N PRO A 359 2.89 2.61 17.41
CA PRO A 359 1.44 2.69 17.21
C PRO A 359 0.78 1.43 16.63
N ILE A 360 1.47 0.68 15.75
CA ILE A 360 0.93 -0.56 15.21
C ILE A 360 0.93 -1.67 16.23
N TYR A 361 1.98 -1.79 17.05
CA TYR A 361 1.94 -2.78 18.12
C TYR A 361 0.93 -2.40 19.20
N ASP A 362 0.85 -1.12 19.57
CA ASP A 362 -0.07 -0.68 20.63
C ASP A 362 -1.51 -1.05 20.23
N ALA A 363 -1.87 -0.80 18.97
CA ALA A 363 -3.13 -1.26 18.39
C ALA A 363 -3.26 -2.80 18.33
N LEU A 364 -2.16 -3.52 18.14
CA LEU A 364 -2.13 -4.98 18.12
C LEU A 364 -2.46 -5.56 19.51
N VAL A 365 -1.95 -4.93 20.57
CA VAL A 365 -2.28 -5.29 21.96
C VAL A 365 -3.73 -4.93 22.29
N GLU A 366 -4.16 -3.71 21.96
CA GLU A 366 -5.54 -3.25 22.18
C GLU A 366 -6.58 -4.16 21.52
N GLU A 367 -6.29 -4.66 20.31
CA GLU A 367 -7.17 -5.58 19.57
C GLU A 367 -6.98 -7.06 19.96
N GLY A 368 -6.12 -7.37 20.95
CA GLY A 368 -5.90 -8.74 21.43
C GLY A 368 -5.26 -9.67 20.40
N LEU A 369 -4.42 -9.12 19.52
CA LEU A 369 -3.79 -9.84 18.40
C LEU A 369 -2.38 -10.36 18.71
N GLU A 370 -1.82 -10.05 19.89
CA GLU A 370 -0.42 -10.37 20.25
C GLU A 370 -0.12 -11.86 20.16
N GLY A 371 -1.02 -12.70 20.68
CA GLY A 371 -0.88 -14.17 20.61
C GLY A 371 -0.98 -14.75 19.21
N LYS A 372 -1.26 -13.95 18.17
CA LYS A 372 -1.30 -14.37 16.76
C LYS A 372 -0.03 -13.99 16.00
N VAL A 373 0.91 -13.27 16.62
CA VAL A 373 2.17 -12.87 15.99
C VAL A 373 3.18 -13.99 16.12
N ASP A 374 3.71 -14.46 15.00
CA ASP A 374 4.89 -15.33 14.98
C ASP A 374 6.16 -14.48 15.13
N TRP A 375 6.59 -14.26 16.38
CA TRP A 375 7.77 -13.46 16.69
C TRP A 375 9.07 -14.04 16.16
N GLY A 376 9.16 -15.36 15.98
CA GLY A 376 10.30 -16.00 15.34
C GLY A 376 10.40 -15.59 13.87
N ARG A 377 9.27 -15.63 13.15
CA ARG A 377 9.19 -15.18 11.77
C ARG A 377 9.40 -13.67 11.60
N VAL A 378 8.95 -12.84 12.56
CA VAL A 378 9.25 -11.39 12.58
C VAL A 378 10.77 -11.17 12.60
N ARG A 379 11.50 -11.87 13.47
CA ARG A 379 12.96 -11.74 13.61
C ARG A 379 13.70 -12.29 12.39
N GLU A 380 13.27 -13.45 11.87
CA GLU A 380 13.81 -14.06 10.66
C GLU A 380 13.69 -13.13 9.45
N LEU A 381 12.53 -12.47 9.28
CA LEU A 381 12.30 -11.52 8.18
C LEU A 381 13.30 -10.34 8.21
N LEU A 382 13.78 -9.96 9.39
CA LEU A 382 14.77 -8.91 9.57
C LEU A 382 16.21 -9.43 9.62
N GLY A 383 16.41 -10.75 9.51
CA GLY A 383 17.71 -11.41 9.66
C GLY A 383 18.34 -11.22 11.04
N LEU A 384 17.53 -11.13 12.09
CA LEU A 384 18.00 -11.11 13.48
C LEU A 384 18.26 -12.55 13.95
N ASP A 385 19.41 -12.78 14.60
CA ASP A 385 19.82 -14.11 15.06
C ASP A 385 18.86 -14.65 16.14
N MET A 386 18.48 -15.93 15.99
CA MET A 386 17.58 -16.66 16.89
C MET A 386 18.33 -17.31 18.06
N SER A 387 19.66 -17.24 18.10
CA SER A 387 20.53 -17.92 19.08
C SER A 387 20.44 -17.40 20.53
N HIS A 388 19.78 -16.26 20.78
CA HIS A 388 19.63 -15.69 22.14
C HIS A 388 18.22 -15.82 22.73
N GLN A 389 17.60 -17.00 22.62
CA GLN A 389 16.44 -17.37 23.46
C GLN A 389 16.71 -18.66 24.24
N SER A 390 17.63 -18.56 25.20
CA SER A 390 17.69 -19.45 26.35
C SER A 390 18.17 -18.66 27.57
N SER A 391 17.31 -17.79 28.10
CA SER A 391 17.21 -17.43 29.53
C SER A 391 16.40 -16.14 29.68
N LYS A 392 15.39 -16.18 30.56
CA LYS A 392 14.47 -15.10 30.97
C LYS A 392 13.06 -15.12 30.34
N GLU A 393 12.40 -16.26 30.43
CA GLU A 393 10.97 -16.31 30.76
C GLU A 393 10.78 -17.16 32.02
N SER A 394 11.14 -16.61 33.17
CA SER A 394 10.70 -17.13 34.46
C SER A 394 9.27 -16.63 34.72
N ARG A 395 8.33 -17.57 34.63
CA ARG A 395 6.93 -17.50 35.11
C ARG A 395 6.83 -16.78 36.47
N PRO A 396 5.78 -15.98 36.74
CA PRO A 396 5.47 -15.58 38.11
C PRO A 396 4.85 -16.78 38.85
N GLY A 397 5.71 -17.66 39.37
CA GLY A 397 5.33 -18.73 40.30
C GLY A 397 5.09 -18.15 41.69
N GLY A 398 3.87 -18.36 42.20
CA GLY A 398 3.41 -17.83 43.48
C GLY A 398 4.31 -18.18 44.67
N ARG A 399 4.50 -17.18 45.55
CA ARG A 399 4.94 -17.40 46.93
C ARG A 399 3.73 -17.28 47.86
N ARG A 400 3.18 -18.43 48.26
CA ARG A 400 2.49 -18.58 49.54
C ARG A 400 3.52 -18.38 50.65
N SER A 401 3.45 -17.27 51.38
CA SER A 401 4.07 -17.16 52.70
C SER A 401 3.04 -17.57 53.75
N GLN A 402 3.23 -18.74 54.34
CA GLN A 402 2.68 -19.05 55.66
C GLN A 402 3.35 -18.11 56.67
N LYS A 403 2.58 -17.21 57.28
CA LYS A 403 2.96 -16.57 58.53
C LYS A 403 2.10 -17.15 59.65
N THR A 404 2.80 -17.88 60.51
CA THR A 404 2.36 -18.41 61.79
C THR A 404 1.96 -17.27 62.72
N LEU A 405 0.68 -17.19 63.09
CA LEU A 405 0.22 -16.40 64.24
C LEU A 405 0.34 -17.29 65.48
N LYS A 406 1.21 -16.89 66.43
CA LYS A 406 1.11 -17.26 67.84
C LYS A 406 0.98 -15.98 68.65
N ALA A 407 -0.12 -15.90 69.39
CA ALA A 407 -0.44 -14.86 70.36
C ALA A 407 0.46 -14.92 71.59
N LYS A 408 0.72 -13.76 72.22
CA LYS A 408 0.55 -13.53 73.67
C LYS A 408 0.96 -12.09 74.06
N LEU A 409 0.05 -11.48 74.83
CA LEU A 409 0.14 -10.34 75.74
C LEU A 409 0.36 -8.95 75.14
#